data_AF-A0A2X2VMJ0-F1
#
_entry.id   AF-A0A2X2VMJ0-F1
#
_cell.length_a   1.000
_cell.length_b   1.000
_cell.length_c   1.000
_cell.angle_alpha   90.00
_cell.angle_beta   90.00
_cell.angle_gamma   90.00
#
_symmetry.space_group_name_H-M   'P 1'
#
loop_
_entity.id
_entity.type
_entity.pdbx_description
1 polymer ?
#
loop_
_entity_poly.entity_id
_entity_poly.type
_entity_poly.pdbx_seq_one_letter_code
_entity_poly.pdbx_strand_id
1 'polypeptide(L)'
;MDAWQKLEPSGGDKVHVSAFTLKPEQRLHCGFLGDIVRAHKWSSEDFPQVQKILEPYTEAQKTSIFMIDSFLAETLADSRAKENHYLHTTTLADVIRNGKNALDAIVYPGVESSGAKNYAIHCDAMFKFNIADMYLLEIIQKYPYGLYEWRLLKQLESYDDGRIIWKEPCCTNVA
;
A
#
# COMPACT_ATOMS: atom_id res chain seq x y z
N MET A 1 -13.73 7.06 -9.62
CA MET A 1 -12.28 7.33 -9.48
C MET A 1 -11.71 6.03 -8.95
N ASP A 2 -10.92 5.33 -9.77
CA ASP A 2 -10.49 3.96 -9.48
C ASP A 2 -9.38 3.97 -8.43
N ALA A 3 -9.72 3.55 -7.21
CA ALA A 3 -8.91 3.75 -6.01
C ALA A 3 -7.65 2.86 -5.92
N TRP A 4 -7.39 1.99 -6.91
CA TRP A 4 -6.41 0.89 -6.79
C TRP A 4 -5.43 0.78 -7.96
N GLN A 5 -5.09 1.88 -8.60
CA GLN A 5 -4.08 1.89 -9.66
C GLN A 5 -2.69 2.15 -9.08
N LYS A 6 -1.71 1.34 -9.48
CA LYS A 6 -0.29 1.58 -9.20
C LYS A 6 0.20 2.69 -10.12
N LEU A 7 0.85 3.71 -9.55
CA LEU A 7 1.58 4.70 -10.35
C LEU A 7 2.92 4.09 -10.81
N GLU A 8 3.19 4.15 -12.11
CA GLU A 8 4.47 3.70 -12.71
C GLU A 8 5.14 4.87 -13.45
N PRO A 9 5.61 5.91 -12.72
CA PRO A 9 6.22 7.08 -13.36
C PRO A 9 7.51 6.72 -14.10
N SER A 10 7.80 7.46 -15.15
CA SER A 10 8.97 7.35 -16.02
C SER A 10 9.89 8.56 -15.87
N GLY A 11 11.11 8.48 -16.43
CA GLY A 11 12.03 9.62 -16.44
C GLY A 11 11.40 10.85 -17.09
N GLY A 12 11.49 12.00 -16.41
CA GLY A 12 10.86 13.27 -16.77
C GLY A 12 9.49 13.52 -16.12
N ASP A 13 8.85 12.50 -15.53
CA ASP A 13 7.55 12.67 -14.88
C ASP A 13 7.68 13.50 -13.60
N LYS A 14 6.69 14.36 -13.35
CA LYS A 14 6.56 15.11 -12.10
C LYS A 14 5.48 14.47 -11.24
N VAL A 15 5.85 14.03 -10.04
CA VAL A 15 4.96 13.33 -9.12
C VAL A 15 4.79 14.12 -7.83
N HIS A 16 3.55 14.16 -7.35
CA HIS A 16 3.24 14.70 -6.03
C HIS A 16 3.18 13.53 -5.04
N VAL A 17 4.03 13.58 -4.02
CA VAL A 17 4.12 12.56 -2.97
C VAL A 17 3.70 13.20 -1.65
N SER A 18 2.73 12.61 -0.96
CA SER A 18 2.34 13.03 0.38
C SER A 18 2.81 11.99 1.40
N ALA A 19 3.51 12.44 2.43
CA ALA A 19 3.92 11.62 3.56
C ALA A 19 2.85 11.70 4.66
N PHE A 20 2.46 10.54 5.17
CA PHE A 20 1.45 10.43 6.21
C PHE A 20 2.04 9.77 7.45
N THR A 21 1.67 10.27 8.62
CA THR A 21 1.93 9.63 9.92
C THR A 21 0.62 9.27 10.59
N LEU A 22 0.51 8.04 11.10
CA LEU A 22 -0.67 7.64 11.86
C LEU A 22 -0.70 8.44 13.17
N LYS A 23 -1.87 8.99 13.51
CA LYS A 23 -2.04 9.68 14.80
C LYS A 23 -1.82 8.70 15.97
N PRO A 24 -1.10 9.08 17.04
CA PRO A 24 -0.71 8.16 18.11
C PRO A 24 -1.88 7.43 18.78
N GLU A 25 -3.05 8.07 18.87
CA GLU A 25 -4.26 7.53 19.48
C GLU A 25 -5.11 6.67 18.53
N GLN A 26 -4.78 6.65 17.24
CA GLN A 26 -5.55 5.94 16.22
C GLN A 26 -4.95 4.56 15.93
N ARG A 27 -5.79 3.65 15.45
CA ARG A 27 -5.39 2.33 14.94
C ARG A 27 -6.02 2.08 13.59
N LEU A 28 -5.29 1.34 12.76
CA LEU A 28 -5.80 0.83 11.49
C LEU A 28 -6.32 -0.60 11.69
N HIS A 29 -7.57 -0.81 11.35
CA HIS A 29 -8.16 -2.12 11.22
C HIS A 29 -7.85 -2.66 9.81
N CYS A 30 -6.81 -3.48 9.72
CA CYS A 30 -6.30 -3.97 8.44
C CYS A 30 -6.71 -5.42 8.20
N GLY A 31 -7.11 -5.73 6.97
CA GLY A 31 -7.19 -7.11 6.48
C GLY A 31 -5.87 -7.51 5.82
N PHE A 32 -5.18 -8.51 6.36
CA PHE A 32 -3.95 -9.03 5.78
C PHE A 32 -4.25 -10.21 4.87
N LEU A 33 -3.75 -10.16 3.64
CA LEU A 33 -3.92 -11.19 2.62
C LEU A 33 -2.55 -11.75 2.23
N GLY A 34 -2.46 -13.07 2.10
CA GLY A 34 -1.22 -13.80 1.79
C GLY A 34 -0.34 -14.07 3.01
N ASP A 35 -0.64 -13.46 4.16
CA ASP A 35 0.16 -13.61 5.38
C ASP A 35 -0.09 -14.97 6.07
N ILE A 36 -1.25 -15.61 5.89
CA ILE A 36 -1.51 -16.94 6.46
C ILE A 36 -0.61 -17.98 5.78
N VAL A 37 -0.59 -18.00 4.44
CA VAL A 37 0.28 -18.91 3.69
C VAL A 37 1.75 -18.55 3.87
N ARG A 38 2.06 -17.26 3.97
CA ARG A 38 3.45 -16.82 4.20
C ARG A 38 3.96 -17.26 5.57
N ALA A 39 3.16 -17.06 6.62
CA ALA A 39 3.51 -17.50 7.96
C ALA A 39 3.72 -19.02 8.03
N HIS A 40 2.89 -19.79 7.33
CA HIS A 40 3.00 -21.24 7.27
C HIS A 40 4.22 -21.73 6.47
N LYS A 41 4.54 -21.13 5.31
CA LYS A 41 5.64 -21.57 4.45
C LYS A 41 7.03 -21.14 4.95
N TRP A 42 7.13 -19.96 5.57
CA TRP A 42 8.43 -19.37 5.95
C TRP A 42 8.64 -19.23 7.45
N SER A 43 7.75 -19.81 8.28
CA SER A 43 7.82 -19.74 9.74
C SER A 43 8.04 -18.30 10.24
N SER A 44 7.18 -17.38 9.76
CA SER A 44 7.26 -15.98 10.20
C SER A 44 6.96 -15.84 11.69
N GLU A 45 7.28 -14.68 12.28
CA GLU A 45 6.99 -14.36 13.68
C GLU A 45 5.49 -14.51 14.03
N ASP A 46 4.62 -14.36 13.02
CA ASP A 46 3.17 -14.49 13.15
C ASP A 46 2.66 -15.94 13.13
N PHE A 47 3.53 -16.93 12.82
CA PHE A 47 3.14 -18.34 12.67
C PHE A 47 2.38 -18.93 13.89
N PRO A 48 2.78 -18.68 15.15
CA PRO A 48 2.03 -19.17 16.31
C PRO A 48 0.60 -18.61 16.39
N GLN A 49 0.40 -17.36 15.95
CA GLN A 49 -0.90 -16.70 15.97
C GLN A 49 -1.80 -17.26 14.88
N VAL A 50 -1.25 -17.45 13.68
CA VAL A 50 -1.94 -18.11 12.57
C VAL A 50 -2.34 -19.53 12.96
N GLN A 51 -1.46 -20.29 13.60
CA GLN A 51 -1.78 -21.64 14.06
C GLN A 51 -2.94 -21.65 15.06
N LYS A 52 -2.99 -20.70 16.00
CA LYS A 52 -4.10 -20.54 16.95
C LYS A 52 -5.42 -20.19 16.26
N ILE A 53 -5.38 -19.32 15.25
CA ILE A 53 -6.58 -18.97 14.44
C ILE A 53 -7.09 -20.21 13.68
N LEU A 54 -6.18 -21.04 13.19
CA LEU A 54 -6.51 -22.22 12.40
C LEU A 54 -6.89 -23.46 13.24
N GLU A 55 -6.60 -23.47 14.54
CA GLU A 55 -6.85 -24.58 15.46
C GLU A 55 -8.30 -25.13 15.42
N PRO A 56 -9.36 -24.29 15.35
CA PRO A 56 -10.73 -24.78 15.33
C PRO A 56 -11.15 -25.48 14.03
N TYR A 57 -10.34 -25.39 12.97
CA TYR A 57 -10.70 -25.87 11.64
C TYR A 57 -10.15 -27.28 11.37
N THR A 58 -10.87 -28.06 10.57
CA THR A 58 -10.38 -29.34 10.04
C THR A 58 -9.28 -29.13 9.00
N GLU A 59 -8.48 -30.16 8.72
CA GLU A 59 -7.42 -30.06 7.70
C GLU A 59 -7.94 -29.64 6.32
N ALA A 60 -9.09 -30.17 5.89
CA ALA A 60 -9.71 -29.78 4.62
C ALA A 60 -10.12 -28.29 4.60
N GLN A 61 -10.62 -27.78 5.74
CA GLN A 61 -10.94 -26.36 5.88
C GLN A 61 -9.67 -25.49 5.91
N LYS A 62 -8.61 -25.92 6.61
CA LYS A 62 -7.31 -25.23 6.60
C LYS A 62 -6.73 -25.13 5.20
N THR A 63 -6.75 -26.22 4.43
CA THR A 63 -6.35 -26.22 3.01
C THR A 63 -7.15 -25.21 2.20
N SER A 64 -8.47 -25.17 2.40
CA SER A 64 -9.33 -24.21 1.72
C SER A 64 -8.98 -22.75 2.08
N ILE A 65 -8.72 -22.48 3.36
CA ILE A 65 -8.28 -21.17 3.85
C ILE A 65 -6.95 -20.77 3.20
N PHE A 66 -5.96 -21.68 3.17
CA PHE A 66 -4.68 -21.41 2.52
C PHE A 66 -4.83 -21.11 1.02
N MET A 67 -5.66 -21.87 0.32
CA MET A 67 -5.92 -21.64 -1.11
C MET A 67 -6.59 -20.30 -1.35
N ILE A 68 -7.60 -19.94 -0.55
CA ILE A 68 -8.28 -18.65 -0.64
C ILE A 68 -7.28 -17.51 -0.35
N ASP A 69 -6.51 -17.59 0.73
CA ASP A 69 -5.52 -16.59 1.10
C ASP A 69 -4.48 -16.36 -0.01
N SER A 70 -3.95 -17.44 -0.59
CA SER A 70 -3.03 -17.36 -1.72
C SER A 70 -3.68 -16.75 -2.96
N PHE A 71 -4.87 -17.21 -3.33
CA PHE A 71 -5.58 -16.73 -4.51
C PHE A 71 -5.87 -15.22 -4.42
N LEU A 72 -6.31 -14.75 -3.25
CA LEU A 72 -6.56 -13.33 -3.00
C LEU A 72 -5.29 -12.50 -3.10
N ALA A 73 -4.20 -12.97 -2.48
CA ALA A 73 -2.92 -12.29 -2.52
C ALA A 73 -2.35 -12.23 -3.95
N GLU A 74 -2.39 -13.34 -4.69
CA GLU A 74 -1.93 -13.42 -6.08
C GLU A 74 -2.75 -12.51 -7.00
N THR A 75 -4.07 -12.45 -6.80
CA THR A 75 -4.95 -11.55 -7.57
C THR A 75 -4.56 -10.09 -7.36
N LEU A 76 -4.33 -9.67 -6.11
CA LEU A 76 -3.93 -8.29 -5.79
C LEU A 76 -2.48 -7.96 -6.19
N ALA A 77 -1.63 -8.98 -6.29
CA ALA A 77 -0.24 -8.87 -6.71
C ALA A 77 -0.04 -9.16 -8.22
N ASP A 78 -1.11 -9.21 -9.02
CA ASP A 78 -0.99 -9.49 -10.46
C ASP A 78 -0.26 -8.35 -11.19
N SER A 79 0.95 -8.63 -11.67
CA SER A 79 1.77 -7.69 -12.43
C SER A 79 1.15 -7.28 -13.77
N ARG A 80 0.20 -8.07 -14.28
CA ARG A 80 -0.56 -7.80 -15.50
C ARG A 80 -1.92 -7.14 -15.25
N ALA A 81 -2.24 -6.79 -14.01
CA ALA A 81 -3.53 -6.15 -13.69
C ALA A 81 -3.81 -4.90 -14.53
N LYS A 82 -2.77 -4.17 -14.94
CA LYS A 82 -2.88 -3.01 -15.84
C LYS A 82 -3.47 -3.33 -17.22
N GLU A 83 -3.23 -4.53 -17.73
CA GLU A 83 -3.71 -4.97 -19.06
C GLU A 83 -5.22 -5.10 -19.09
N ASN A 84 -5.85 -5.35 -17.94
CA ASN A 84 -7.30 -5.40 -17.76
C ASN A 84 -7.82 -4.24 -16.91
N HIS A 85 -7.15 -3.08 -16.97
CA HIS A 85 -7.55 -1.86 -16.25
C HIS A 85 -7.85 -2.06 -14.75
N TYR A 86 -7.14 -2.99 -14.09
CA TYR A 86 -7.32 -3.31 -12.67
C TYR A 86 -8.74 -3.77 -12.30
N LEU A 87 -9.51 -4.32 -13.25
CA LEU A 87 -10.89 -4.74 -13.02
C LEU A 87 -11.00 -5.75 -11.88
N HIS A 88 -10.18 -6.79 -11.90
CA HIS A 88 -10.22 -7.87 -10.89
C HIS A 88 -9.78 -7.39 -9.51
N THR A 89 -8.69 -6.62 -9.43
CA THR A 89 -8.19 -6.09 -8.15
C THR A 89 -9.16 -5.09 -7.54
N THR A 90 -9.75 -4.22 -8.36
CA THR A 90 -10.75 -3.23 -7.92
C THR A 90 -12.02 -3.92 -7.45
N THR A 91 -12.56 -4.85 -8.23
CA THR A 91 -13.76 -5.62 -7.86
C THR A 91 -13.53 -6.39 -6.57
N LEU A 92 -12.37 -7.04 -6.42
CA LEU A 92 -12.05 -7.80 -5.22
C LEU A 92 -11.92 -6.90 -3.98
N ALA A 93 -11.22 -5.77 -4.10
CA ALA A 93 -11.09 -4.81 -3.02
C ALA A 93 -12.45 -4.25 -2.59
N ASP A 94 -13.37 -3.98 -3.54
CA ASP A 94 -14.73 -3.55 -3.24
C ASP A 94 -15.55 -4.62 -2.51
N VAL A 95 -15.42 -5.90 -2.89
CA VAL A 95 -16.10 -7.02 -2.21
C VAL A 95 -15.58 -7.17 -0.78
N ILE A 96 -14.27 -7.10 -0.58
CA ILE A 96 -13.64 -7.19 0.76
C ILE A 96 -14.10 -6.01 1.63
N ARG A 97 -14.13 -4.80 1.06
CA ARG A 97 -14.59 -3.57 1.75
C ARG A 97 -16.04 -3.68 2.20
N ASN A 98 -16.92 -4.15 1.32
CA ASN A 98 -18.36 -4.24 1.59
C ASN A 98 -18.74 -5.46 2.43
N GLY A 99 -17.75 -6.18 2.98
CA GLY A 99 -17.96 -7.29 3.89
C GLY A 99 -18.51 -6.87 5.25
N LYS A 100 -18.72 -7.85 6.14
CA LYS A 100 -19.32 -7.63 7.48
C LYS A 100 -18.50 -6.72 8.39
N ASN A 101 -17.20 -6.57 8.14
CA ASN A 101 -16.30 -5.76 8.95
C ASN A 101 -15.78 -4.59 8.13
N ALA A 102 -16.00 -3.36 8.62
CA ALA A 102 -15.38 -2.18 8.03
C ALA A 102 -13.86 -2.26 8.27
N LEU A 103 -13.10 -2.37 7.17
CA LEU A 103 -11.64 -2.32 7.17
C LEU A 103 -11.19 -0.91 6.82
N ASP A 104 -10.12 -0.44 7.46
CA ASP A 104 -9.45 0.82 7.11
C ASP A 104 -8.49 0.63 5.93
N ALA A 105 -7.91 -0.57 5.82
CA ALA A 105 -6.98 -0.90 4.76
C ALA A 105 -6.93 -2.41 4.47
N ILE A 106 -6.52 -2.73 3.24
CA ILE A 106 -6.10 -4.08 2.85
C ILE A 106 -4.57 -4.08 2.76
N VAL A 107 -3.94 -5.08 3.35
CA VAL A 107 -2.49 -5.27 3.30
C VAL A 107 -2.19 -6.53 2.51
N TYR A 108 -1.39 -6.39 1.46
CA TYR A 108 -1.07 -7.48 0.54
C TYR A 108 0.41 -7.46 0.15
N PRO A 109 0.97 -8.59 -0.34
CA PRO A 109 2.37 -8.67 -0.70
C PRO A 109 2.71 -7.72 -1.85
N GLY A 110 3.90 -7.12 -1.78
CA GLY A 110 4.45 -6.31 -2.87
C GLY A 110 4.85 -7.18 -4.07
N VAL A 111 4.54 -6.71 -5.28
CA VAL A 111 4.92 -7.36 -6.55
C VAL A 111 6.42 -7.28 -6.82
N GLU A 112 7.07 -6.21 -6.37
CA GLU A 112 8.46 -5.87 -6.74
C GLU A 112 9.51 -6.44 -5.77
N SER A 113 9.14 -6.90 -4.57
CA SER A 113 10.09 -7.39 -3.56
C SER A 113 9.46 -8.38 -2.59
N SER A 114 10.14 -9.51 -2.36
CA SER A 114 9.69 -10.51 -1.40
C SER A 114 9.84 -9.98 0.03
N GLY A 115 8.71 -9.61 0.64
CA GLY A 115 8.65 -9.06 2.00
C GLY A 115 8.20 -7.61 2.07
N ALA A 116 8.11 -6.90 0.94
CA ALA A 116 7.40 -5.63 0.88
C ALA A 116 5.90 -5.87 1.10
N LYS A 117 5.24 -4.95 1.80
CA LYS A 117 3.79 -4.94 2.02
C LYS A 117 3.22 -3.68 1.39
N ASN A 118 2.23 -3.85 0.52
CA ASN A 118 1.44 -2.74 0.01
C ASN A 118 0.27 -2.48 0.95
N TYR A 119 0.05 -1.20 1.25
CA TYR A 119 -1.07 -0.74 2.06
C TYR A 119 -2.07 -0.06 1.17
N ALA A 120 -3.19 -0.73 0.99
CA ALA A 120 -4.34 -0.24 0.27
C ALA A 120 -5.28 0.44 1.27
N ILE A 121 -5.07 1.74 1.56
CA ILE A 121 -5.81 2.50 2.59
C ILE A 121 -7.04 3.18 1.99
N HIS A 122 -8.19 3.04 2.64
CA HIS A 122 -9.42 3.71 2.21
C HIS A 122 -9.40 5.21 2.51
N CYS A 123 -9.96 6.02 1.60
CA CYS A 123 -10.06 7.47 1.78
C CYS A 123 -10.77 7.86 3.10
N ASP A 124 -11.79 7.11 3.49
CA ASP A 124 -12.53 7.34 4.73
C ASP A 124 -11.69 7.09 5.97
N ALA A 125 -10.58 6.34 5.89
CA ALA A 125 -9.65 6.15 7.00
C ALA A 125 -8.59 7.26 7.09
N MET A 126 -8.52 8.16 6.10
CA MET A 126 -7.47 9.20 6.04
C MET A 126 -7.53 10.20 7.18
N PHE A 127 -8.69 10.38 7.84
CA PHE A 127 -8.80 11.24 9.03
C PHE A 127 -7.94 10.73 10.22
N LYS A 128 -7.53 9.46 10.20
CA LYS A 128 -6.66 8.85 11.22
C LYS A 128 -5.19 9.23 11.06
N PHE A 129 -4.82 9.88 9.96
CA PHE A 129 -3.46 10.30 9.66
C PHE A 129 -3.29 11.81 9.81
N ASN A 130 -2.07 12.21 10.08
CA ASN A 130 -1.58 13.56 9.86
C ASN A 130 -0.78 13.57 8.55
N ILE A 131 -0.89 14.66 7.79
CA ILE A 131 0.03 14.92 6.69
C ILE A 131 1.32 15.42 7.31
N ALA A 132 2.37 14.60 7.25
CA ALA A 132 3.66 14.93 7.84
C ALA A 132 4.49 15.82 6.91
N ASP A 133 4.38 15.59 5.60
CA ASP A 133 5.11 16.34 4.58
C ASP A 133 4.46 16.14 3.20
N MET A 134 4.82 16.99 2.24
CA MET A 134 4.49 16.81 0.83
C MET A 134 5.68 17.21 -0.04
N TYR A 135 5.91 16.47 -1.12
CA TYR A 135 7.01 16.69 -2.04
C TYR A 135 6.49 16.72 -3.48
N LEU A 136 6.94 17.71 -4.24
CA LEU A 136 6.88 17.66 -5.69
C LEU A 136 8.25 17.19 -6.19
N LEU A 137 8.28 16.02 -6.82
CA LEU A 137 9.50 15.39 -7.30
C LEU A 137 9.48 15.30 -8.83
N GLU A 138 10.65 15.43 -9.44
CA GLU A 138 10.90 15.04 -10.84
C GLU A 138 11.61 13.69 -10.83
N ILE A 139 11.06 12.69 -11.51
CA ILE A 139 11.72 11.39 -11.68
C ILE A 139 12.82 11.55 -12.72
N ILE A 140 14.06 11.29 -12.34
CA ILE A 140 15.21 11.39 -13.22
C ILE A 140 15.41 10.07 -13.96
N GLN A 141 15.42 8.97 -13.21
CA GLN A 141 15.69 7.64 -13.74
C GLN A 141 14.87 6.61 -12.96
N LYS A 142 14.30 5.63 -13.68
CA LYS A 142 13.70 4.44 -13.09
C LYS A 142 14.74 3.31 -13.05
N TYR A 143 14.85 2.66 -11.91
CA TYR A 143 15.65 1.46 -11.71
C TYR A 143 14.76 0.22 -11.50
N PRO A 144 15.31 -1.01 -11.58
CA PRO A 144 14.59 -2.22 -11.20
C PRO A 144 14.09 -2.18 -9.75
N TYR A 145 13.11 -3.04 -9.43
CA TYR A 145 12.56 -3.21 -8.08
C TYR A 145 11.82 -1.98 -7.51
N GLY A 146 11.26 -1.14 -8.37
CA GLY A 146 10.50 0.04 -7.96
C GLY A 146 11.34 1.16 -7.32
N LEU A 147 12.65 1.18 -7.56
CA LEU A 147 13.54 2.25 -7.14
C LEU A 147 13.57 3.37 -8.19
N TYR A 148 13.60 4.61 -7.71
CA TYR A 148 13.62 5.80 -8.57
C TYR A 148 14.73 6.75 -8.12
N GLU A 149 15.51 7.25 -9.07
CA GLU A 149 16.26 8.48 -8.90
C GLU A 149 15.32 9.65 -9.10
N TRP A 150 15.40 10.64 -8.21
CA TRP A 150 14.50 11.78 -8.25
C TRP A 150 15.20 13.06 -7.83
N ARG A 151 14.67 14.18 -8.30
CA ARG A 151 15.06 15.52 -7.91
C ARG A 151 13.90 16.19 -7.19
N LEU A 152 14.17 16.73 -6.00
CA LEU A 152 13.20 17.53 -5.27
C LEU A 152 12.98 18.86 -5.99
N LEU A 153 11.74 19.16 -6.37
CA LEU A 153 11.36 20.45 -6.95
C LEU A 153 10.79 21.39 -5.90
N LYS A 154 9.91 20.87 -5.03
CA LYS A 154 9.29 21.63 -3.92
C LYS A 154 9.02 20.71 -2.74
N GLN A 155 9.08 21.27 -1.54
CA GLN A 155 8.70 20.59 -0.29
C GLN A 155 7.65 21.45 0.43
N LEU A 156 6.75 20.80 1.17
CA LEU A 156 5.76 21.47 2.01
C LEU A 156 6.45 22.41 3.00
N GLU A 157 6.01 23.66 3.03
CA GLU A 157 6.31 24.60 4.10
C GLU A 157 5.19 24.58 5.13
N SER A 158 3.97 24.79 4.65
CA SER A 158 2.78 24.79 5.48
C SER A 158 1.53 24.50 4.65
N TYR A 159 0.44 24.21 5.36
CA TYR A 159 -0.89 24.04 4.78
C TYR A 159 -1.80 25.11 5.36
N ASP A 160 -2.43 25.89 4.49
CA ASP A 160 -3.35 26.97 4.88
C ASP A 160 -4.63 26.88 4.05
N ASP A 161 -5.76 26.64 4.72
CA ASP A 161 -7.12 26.62 4.15
C ASP A 161 -7.23 25.96 2.75
N GLY A 162 -6.82 24.69 2.63
CA GLY A 162 -6.91 23.97 1.35
C GLY A 162 -5.73 24.21 0.40
N ARG A 163 -4.83 25.13 0.71
CA ARG A 163 -3.68 25.50 -0.12
C ARG A 163 -2.39 24.93 0.43
N ILE A 164 -1.62 24.34 -0.48
CA ILE A 164 -0.26 23.88 -0.19
C ILE A 164 0.68 25.06 -0.39
N ILE A 165 1.33 25.50 0.69
CA ILE A 165 2.39 26.50 0.64
C ILE A 165 3.71 25.75 0.57
N TRP A 166 4.48 26.05 -0.49
CA TRP A 166 5.74 25.38 -0.77
C TRP A 166 6.91 26.20 -0.23
N LYS A 167 7.91 25.53 0.33
CA LYS A 167 9.16 26.17 0.72
C LYS A 167 9.77 26.86 -0.48
N GLU A 168 10.25 28.08 -0.28
CA GLU A 168 11.08 28.72 -1.29
C GLU A 168 12.37 27.90 -1.51
N PRO A 169 12.84 27.78 -2.76
CA PRO A 169 14.10 27.10 -3.02
C PRO A 169 15.22 27.82 -2.27
N CYS A 170 15.88 27.11 -1.36
CA CYS A 170 17.07 27.63 -0.72
C CYS A 170 18.14 27.78 -1.81
N CYS A 171 18.43 29.03 -2.20
CA CYS A 171 19.51 29.36 -3.13
C CYS A 171 20.85 29.06 -2.46
N THR A 172 21.25 27.79 -2.34
CA THR A 172 22.67 27.46 -2.17
C THR A 172 23.32 27.50 -3.53
N ASN A 173 23.67 28.72 -3.95
CA ASN A 173 24.78 28.93 -4.87
C ASN A 173 26.03 28.39 -4.18
N VAL A 174 26.41 27.16 -4.49
CA VAL A 174 27.78 26.71 -4.22
C VAL A 174 28.64 27.37 -5.28
N ALA A 175 29.43 28.34 -4.82
CA ALA A 175 30.46 29.04 -5.59
C ALA A 175 31.55 28.07 -6.08
#